data_AF-P91564-F1
#
_entry.id   AF-P91564-F1
#
_cell.length_a   1.000
_cell.length_b   1.000
_cell.length_c   1.000
_cell.angle_alpha   90.00
_cell.angle_beta   90.00
_cell.angle_gamma   90.00
#
_symmetry.space_group_name_H-M   'P 1'
#
loop_
_entity.id
_entity.type
_entity.pdbx_description
1 polymer ?
#
loop_
_entity_poly.entity_id
_entity_poly.type
_entity_poly.pdbx_seq_one_letter_code
_entity_poly.pdbx_strand_id
1 'polypeptide(L)'
;MSEIIKLDVGGTIFKTSKDTLTKFHSFFKTMLECKTGPKIEKTGCIFIDRSPKHFELILNLMRDGDLPLPEDERELRELMAEAQFYWLDGLVLMCCDKLNSTKKVQIDQRANTKKYDLSWFFVFSIIFLVLVFVYYMPALKGYFIVEKRNKCYLF
;
A
#
# COMPACT_ATOMS: atom_id res chain seq x y z
N MET A 1 -7.34 32.55 27.33
CA MET A 1 -8.09 32.13 26.13
C MET A 1 -7.13 32.15 24.96
N SER A 2 -7.05 31.06 24.22
CA SER A 2 -6.25 30.99 22.99
C SER A 2 -6.91 31.86 21.91
N GLU A 3 -6.12 32.65 21.17
CA GLU A 3 -6.59 33.43 20.02
C GLU A 3 -7.21 32.49 18.95
N ILE A 4 -8.41 32.80 18.47
CA ILE A 4 -9.08 32.01 17.42
C ILE A 4 -8.69 32.55 16.06
N ILE A 5 -8.17 31.67 15.20
CA ILE A 5 -7.75 31.97 13.84
C ILE A 5 -8.74 31.33 12.86
N LYS A 6 -9.10 32.09 11.82
CA LYS A 6 -9.91 31.61 10.70
C LYS A 6 -9.00 31.33 9.50
N LEU A 7 -9.11 30.12 8.96
CA LEU A 7 -8.40 29.66 7.79
C LEU A 7 -9.42 29.42 6.68
N ASP A 8 -9.23 30.02 5.51
CA ASP A 8 -9.99 29.71 4.31
C ASP A 8 -9.14 28.80 3.42
N VAL A 9 -9.51 27.52 3.33
CA VAL A 9 -8.79 26.52 2.54
C VAL A 9 -9.62 26.19 1.31
N GLY A 10 -9.21 26.71 0.15
CA GLY A 10 -9.88 26.45 -1.13
C GLY A 10 -11.37 26.82 -1.16
N GLY A 11 -11.79 27.81 -0.37
CA GLY A 11 -13.18 28.27 -0.26
C GLY A 11 -13.95 27.69 0.93
N THR A 12 -13.32 26.85 1.78
CA THR A 12 -13.94 26.33 3.00
C THR A 12 -13.28 26.95 4.24
N ILE A 13 -14.11 27.55 5.10
CA ILE A 13 -13.64 28.25 6.30
C ILE A 13 -13.52 27.28 7.47
N PHE A 14 -12.30 27.05 7.93
CA PHE A 14 -11.98 26.33 9.15
C PHE A 14 -11.64 27.29 10.29
N LYS A 15 -12.06 26.94 11.51
CA LYS A 15 -11.75 27.69 12.73
C LYS A 15 -10.93 26.84 13.67
N THR A 16 -9.86 27.42 14.19
CA THR A 16 -8.97 26.74 15.14
C THR A 16 -8.31 27.75 16.08
N SER A 17 -7.69 27.28 17.14
CA SER A 17 -6.89 28.14 18.01
C SER A 17 -5.47 28.29 17.46
N LYS A 18 -4.85 29.43 17.75
CA LYS A 18 -3.43 29.68 17.50
C LYS A 18 -2.55 28.61 18.14
N ASP A 19 -2.88 28.22 19.37
CA ASP A 19 -2.16 27.20 20.14
C ASP A 19 -2.11 25.86 19.39
N THR A 20 -3.22 25.42 18.78
CA THR A 20 -3.26 24.20 17.96
C THR A 20 -2.34 24.30 16.74
N LEU A 21 -2.30 25.45 16.07
CA LEU A 21 -1.44 25.66 14.89
C LEU A 21 0.05 25.78 15.25
N THR A 22 0.36 26.28 16.44
CA THR A 22 1.76 26.44 16.91
C THR A 22 2.29 25.24 17.69
N LYS A 23 1.44 24.25 18.04
CA LYS A 23 1.79 23.05 18.80
C LYS A 23 2.90 22.24 18.12
N PHE A 24 2.86 22.14 16.79
CA PHE A 24 3.83 21.43 15.97
C PHE A 24 4.60 22.38 15.07
N HIS A 25 5.84 22.04 14.73
CA HIS A 25 6.57 22.75 13.68
C HIS A 25 5.95 22.39 12.33
N SER A 26 5.08 23.25 11.83
CA SER A 26 4.33 23.08 10.59
C SER A 26 4.35 24.39 9.79
N PHE A 27 3.88 24.33 8.55
CA PHE A 27 3.64 25.50 7.70
C PHE A 27 2.94 26.63 8.45
N PHE A 28 1.92 26.29 9.26
CA PHE A 28 1.15 27.27 10.03
C PHE A 28 1.97 27.98 11.10
N LYS A 29 2.84 27.25 11.80
CA LYS A 29 3.71 27.85 12.83
C LYS A 29 4.65 28.87 12.20
N THR A 30 5.35 28.49 11.14
CA THR A 30 6.25 29.40 10.41
C THR A 30 5.50 30.61 9.87
N MET A 31 4.29 30.39 9.33
CA MET A 31 3.45 31.45 8.80
C MET A 31 2.99 32.45 9.87
N LEU A 32 2.64 31.98 11.07
CA LEU A 32 2.19 32.83 12.18
C LEU A 32 3.35 33.53 12.91
N GLU A 33 4.54 32.94 12.91
CA GLU A 33 5.75 33.53 13.49
C GLU A 33 6.42 34.54 12.53
N CYS A 34 6.15 34.43 11.23
CA CYS A 34 6.66 35.36 10.24
C CYS A 34 6.01 36.75 10.37
N LYS A 35 6.82 37.79 10.63
CA LYS A 35 6.36 39.19 10.79
C LYS A 35 5.76 39.78 9.50
N THR A 36 6.17 39.28 8.34
CA THR A 36 5.57 39.57 7.03
C THR A 36 4.57 38.47 6.69
N GLY A 37 3.67 38.18 7.61
CA GLY A 37 2.67 37.13 7.46
C GLY A 37 1.86 37.28 6.16
N PRO A 38 1.13 36.22 5.74
CA PRO A 38 0.25 36.30 4.58
C PRO A 38 -0.65 37.53 4.72
N LYS A 39 -1.06 38.12 3.59
CA LYS A 39 -2.03 39.25 3.58
C LYS A 39 -3.24 38.83 4.40
N ILE A 40 -3.25 39.15 5.69
CA ILE A 40 -4.39 38.91 6.56
C ILE A 40 -5.47 39.80 5.96
N GLU A 41 -6.51 39.18 5.43
CA GLU A 41 -7.64 39.93 4.92
C GLU A 41 -8.16 40.85 6.02
N LYS A 42 -8.86 41.93 5.65
CA LYS A 42 -9.50 42.83 6.62
C LYS A 42 -10.43 42.08 7.60
N THR A 43 -10.88 40.88 7.22
CA THR A 43 -11.75 39.96 7.97
C THR A 43 -11.00 39.11 9.02
N GLY A 44 -9.67 39.17 9.06
CA GLY A 44 -8.85 38.31 9.92
C GLY A 44 -8.78 36.85 9.47
N CYS A 45 -9.07 36.57 8.19
CA CYS A 45 -9.00 35.23 7.62
C CYS A 45 -7.69 35.04 6.84
N ILE A 46 -7.08 33.87 6.96
CA ILE A 46 -5.88 33.48 6.20
C ILE A 46 -6.31 32.54 5.07
N PHE A 47 -6.13 32.98 3.83
CA PHE A 47 -6.44 32.18 2.65
C PHE A 47 -5.29 31.23 2.28
N ILE A 48 -5.65 29.99 1.94
CA ILE A 48 -4.75 28.93 1.49
C ILE A 48 -5.32 28.33 0.21
N ASP A 49 -4.52 28.40 -0.85
CA ASP A 49 -4.85 27.90 -2.19
C ASP A 49 -4.63 26.38 -2.30
N ARG A 50 -5.35 25.60 -1.47
CA ARG A 50 -5.30 24.13 -1.43
C ARG A 50 -6.70 23.54 -1.30
N SER A 51 -6.83 22.25 -1.57
CA SER A 51 -8.12 21.56 -1.42
C SER A 51 -8.50 21.39 0.05
N PRO A 52 -9.75 21.68 0.44
CA PRO A 52 -10.23 21.44 1.80
C PRO A 52 -10.46 19.95 2.10
N LYS A 53 -10.44 19.06 1.10
CA LYS A 53 -10.85 17.65 1.20
C LYS A 53 -10.19 16.91 2.37
N HIS A 54 -8.87 17.02 2.48
CA HIS A 54 -8.07 16.33 3.51
C HIS A 54 -7.67 17.25 4.66
N PHE A 55 -8.06 18.52 4.61
CA PHE A 55 -7.64 19.51 5.59
C PHE A 55 -8.24 19.25 6.97
N GLU A 56 -9.46 18.71 7.04
CA GLU A 56 -10.09 18.33 8.30
C GLU A 56 -9.29 17.27 9.05
N LEU A 57 -8.80 16.24 8.33
CA LEU A 57 -7.92 15.21 8.88
C LEU A 57 -6.62 15.82 9.43
N ILE A 58 -5.99 16.69 8.64
CA ILE A 58 -4.77 17.41 9.07
C ILE A 58 -5.03 18.26 10.32
N LEU A 59 -6.17 18.95 10.38
CA LEU A 59 -6.53 19.77 11.51
C LEU A 59 -6.79 18.94 12.78
N ASN A 60 -7.44 17.79 12.64
CA ASN A 60 -7.68 16.85 13.73
C ASN A 60 -6.36 16.22 14.23
N LEU A 61 -5.43 15.89 13.33
CA LEU A 61 -4.07 15.49 13.71
C LEU A 61 -3.39 16.56 14.57
N MET A 62 -3.52 17.84 14.22
CA MET A 62 -2.95 18.93 15.02
C MET A 62 -3.63 19.10 16.38
N ARG A 63 -4.93 18.81 16.48
CA ARG A 63 -5.69 18.88 17.74
C ARG A 63 -5.29 17.74 18.68
N ASP A 64 -5.49 16.51 18.22
CA ASP A 64 -5.42 15.32 19.07
C ASP A 64 -4.02 14.69 19.08
N GLY A 65 -3.23 14.91 18.04
CA GLY A 65 -1.90 14.31 17.86
C GLY A 65 -1.94 12.91 17.22
N ASP A 66 -3.14 12.41 16.92
CA ASP A 66 -3.35 11.12 16.24
C ASP A 66 -4.34 11.29 15.09
N LEU A 67 -4.24 10.41 14.09
CA LEU A 67 -5.08 10.44 12.90
C LEU A 67 -5.31 9.01 12.36
N PRO A 68 -6.56 8.56 12.23
CA PRO A 68 -6.84 7.36 11.44
C PRO A 68 -6.46 7.61 9.98
N LEU A 69 -5.43 6.91 9.50
CA LEU A 69 -5.05 6.95 8.10
C LEU A 69 -6.13 6.29 7.23
N PRO A 70 -6.47 6.88 6.06
CA PRO A 70 -7.40 6.25 5.13
C PRO A 70 -6.82 4.93 4.60
N GLU A 71 -7.70 3.95 4.37
CA GLU A 71 -7.33 2.64 3.81
C GLU A 71 -7.19 2.69 2.27
N ASP A 72 -7.88 3.63 1.63
CA ASP A 72 -7.79 3.80 0.18
C ASP A 72 -6.44 4.39 -0.23
N GLU A 73 -5.75 3.72 -1.16
CA GLU A 73 -4.41 4.09 -1.62
C GLU A 73 -4.40 5.47 -2.30
N ARG A 74 -5.48 5.83 -3.00
CA ARG A 74 -5.60 7.14 -3.65
C ARG A 74 -5.80 8.24 -2.60
N GLU A 75 -6.70 8.05 -1.64
CA GLU A 75 -6.88 9.01 -0.55
C GLU A 75 -5.60 9.18 0.27
N LEU A 76 -4.87 8.09 0.53
CA LEU A 76 -3.60 8.15 1.25
C LEU A 76 -2.53 8.94 0.49
N ARG A 77 -2.47 8.82 -0.84
CA ARG A 77 -1.57 9.63 -1.68
C ARG A 77 -1.98 11.10 -1.70
N GLU A 78 -3.28 11.38 -1.81
CA GLU A 78 -3.80 12.75 -1.76
C GLU A 78 -3.50 13.40 -0.38
N LEU A 79 -3.73 12.68 0.71
CA LEU A 79 -3.38 13.11 2.07
C LEU A 79 -1.88 13.35 2.22
N MET A 80 -1.04 12.45 1.69
CA MET A 80 0.42 12.61 1.71
C MET A 80 0.88 13.87 0.98
N ALA A 81 0.25 14.20 -0.16
CA ALA A 81 0.56 15.42 -0.90
C ALA A 81 0.20 16.69 -0.11
N GLU A 82 -0.95 16.70 0.56
CA GLU A 82 -1.32 17.81 1.45
C GLU A 82 -0.38 17.88 2.67
N ALA A 83 -0.03 16.74 3.27
CA ALA A 83 0.91 16.68 4.39
C ALA A 83 2.30 17.25 4.03
N GLN A 84 2.78 16.99 2.82
CA GLN A 84 4.01 17.60 2.29
C GLN A 84 3.89 19.12 2.14
N PHE A 85 2.74 19.61 1.66
CA PHE A 85 2.51 21.04 1.53
C PHE A 85 2.50 21.76 2.89
N TYR A 86 1.85 21.17 3.89
CA TYR A 86 1.76 21.74 5.24
C TYR A 86 3.00 21.48 6.12
N TRP A 87 4.06 20.89 5.56
CA TRP A 87 5.30 20.55 6.26
C TRP A 87 5.08 19.66 7.48
N LEU A 88 4.24 18.64 7.33
CA LEU A 88 3.95 17.65 8.37
C LEU A 88 4.74 16.37 8.12
N ASP A 89 6.06 16.43 8.29
CA ASP A 89 6.99 15.33 7.97
C ASP A 89 6.62 14.01 8.65
N GLY A 90 6.14 14.07 9.90
CA GLY A 90 5.67 12.89 10.63
C GLY A 90 4.49 12.20 9.93
N LEU A 91 3.53 12.97 9.42
CA LEU A 91 2.38 12.45 8.67
C LEU A 91 2.81 11.91 7.30
N VAL A 92 3.74 12.59 6.62
CA VAL A 92 4.30 12.13 5.34
C VAL A 92 4.96 10.76 5.51
N LEU A 93 5.76 10.58 6.56
CA LEU A 93 6.42 9.31 6.85
C LEU A 93 5.39 8.19 7.12
N MET A 94 4.38 8.48 7.95
CA MET A 94 3.29 7.53 8.25
C MET A 94 2.53 7.10 6.97
N CYS A 95 2.22 8.04 6.08
CA CYS A 95 1.57 7.74 4.81
C CYS A 95 2.46 6.89 3.90
N CYS A 96 3.76 7.21 3.83
CA CYS A 96 4.73 6.47 3.04
C CYS A 96 4.87 5.02 3.53
N ASP A 97 4.96 4.81 4.85
CA ASP A 97 5.08 3.48 5.45
C ASP A 97 3.84 2.61 5.22
N LYS A 98 2.64 3.19 5.36
CA LYS A 98 1.39 2.50 5.05
C LYS A 98 1.31 2.12 3.56
N LEU A 99 1.68 3.02 2.64
CA LEU A 99 1.76 2.72 1.20
C LEU A 99 2.76 1.59 0.89
N ASN A 100 3.92 1.59 1.53
CA ASN A 100 4.94 0.56 1.34
C ASN A 100 4.49 -0.80 1.92
N SER A 101 3.75 -0.79 3.03
CA SER A 101 3.18 -2.00 3.63
C SER A 101 2.15 -2.63 2.69
N THR A 102 1.26 -1.82 2.10
CA THR A 102 0.28 -2.29 1.10
C THR A 102 0.98 -2.91 -0.13
N LYS A 103 2.05 -2.27 -0.63
CA LYS A 103 2.83 -2.81 -1.75
C LYS A 103 3.54 -4.12 -1.42
N LYS A 104 4.15 -4.23 -0.24
CA LYS A 104 4.81 -5.47 0.21
C LYS A 104 3.83 -6.63 0.26
N VAL A 105 2.64 -6.43 0.85
CA VAL A 105 1.59 -7.44 0.90
C VAL A 105 1.20 -7.91 -0.51
N GLN A 106 1.05 -7.00 -1.47
CA GLN A 106 0.74 -7.36 -2.86
C GLN A 106 1.88 -8.13 -3.54
N ILE A 107 3.14 -7.74 -3.31
CA ILE A 107 4.32 -8.43 -3.82
C ILE A 107 4.42 -9.84 -3.23
N ASP A 108 4.21 -9.98 -1.92
CA ASP A 108 4.26 -11.27 -1.21
C ASP A 108 3.15 -12.20 -1.69
N GLN A 109 1.93 -11.68 -1.89
CA GLN A 109 0.83 -12.44 -2.49
C GLN A 109 1.16 -12.87 -3.93
N ARG A 110 1.74 -11.97 -4.74
CA ARG A 110 2.16 -12.29 -6.11
C ARG A 110 3.30 -13.31 -6.14
N ALA A 111 4.25 -13.24 -5.21
CA ALA A 111 5.33 -14.20 -5.07
C ALA A 111 4.81 -15.56 -4.62
N ASN A 112 3.87 -15.58 -3.66
CA ASN A 112 3.25 -16.80 -3.15
C ASN A 112 2.45 -17.51 -4.26
N THR A 113 1.64 -16.77 -5.02
CA THR A 113 0.91 -17.33 -6.17
C THR A 113 1.83 -17.95 -7.22
N LYS A 114 2.93 -17.27 -7.59
CA LYS A 114 3.96 -17.83 -8.49
C LYS A 114 4.66 -19.06 -7.93
N LYS A 115 4.86 -19.12 -6.61
CA LYS A 115 5.47 -20.28 -5.94
C LYS A 115 4.60 -21.54 -6.09
N TYR A 116 3.28 -21.41 -5.92
CA TYR A 116 2.36 -22.52 -6.15
C TYR A 116 2.29 -22.92 -7.62
N ASP A 117 2.28 -21.96 -8.54
CA ASP A 117 2.32 -22.22 -9.98
C ASP A 117 3.55 -23.06 -10.35
N LEU A 118 4.74 -22.64 -9.90
CA LEU A 118 5.98 -23.38 -10.11
C LEU A 118 5.95 -24.78 -9.44
N SER A 119 5.40 -24.89 -8.23
CA SER A 119 5.24 -26.17 -7.53
C SER A 119 4.34 -27.13 -8.29
N TRP A 120 3.27 -26.63 -8.92
CA TRP A 120 2.31 -27.45 -9.65
C TRP A 120 2.89 -27.99 -10.95
N PHE A 121 3.77 -27.25 -11.64
CA PHE A 121 4.54 -27.80 -12.77
C PHE A 121 5.37 -29.02 -12.39
N PHE A 122 6.04 -28.99 -11.23
CA PHE A 122 6.77 -30.16 -10.72
C PHE A 122 5.82 -31.32 -10.41
N VAL A 123 4.71 -31.05 -9.74
CA VAL A 123 3.70 -32.07 -9.40
C VAL A 123 3.10 -32.70 -10.67
N PHE A 124 2.70 -31.89 -11.65
CA PHE A 124 2.19 -32.38 -12.93
C PHE A 124 3.23 -33.19 -13.70
N SER A 125 4.49 -32.75 -13.73
CA SER A 125 5.58 -33.47 -14.38
C SER A 125 5.78 -34.86 -13.76
N ILE A 126 5.78 -34.93 -12.42
CA ILE A 126 5.90 -36.21 -11.69
C ILE A 126 4.69 -37.10 -11.98
N ILE A 127 3.47 -36.57 -11.92
CA ILE A 127 2.25 -37.34 -12.22
C ILE A 127 2.28 -37.89 -13.66
N PHE A 128 2.70 -37.07 -14.63
CA PHE A 128 2.84 -37.49 -16.02
C PHE A 128 3.88 -38.62 -16.18
N LEU A 129 5.05 -38.51 -15.55
CA LEU A 129 6.08 -39.57 -15.57
C LEU A 129 5.58 -40.88 -14.93
N VAL A 130 4.84 -40.80 -13.83
CA VAL A 130 4.24 -41.99 -13.19
C VAL A 130 3.22 -42.65 -14.11
N LEU A 131 2.36 -41.88 -14.78
CA LEU A 131 1.40 -42.41 -15.74
C LEU A 131 2.11 -43.09 -16.92
N VAL A 132 3.14 -42.46 -17.50
CA VAL A 132 3.99 -43.07 -18.54
C VAL A 132 4.56 -44.40 -18.04
N PHE A 133 5.16 -44.44 -16.85
CA PHE A 133 5.74 -45.68 -16.32
C PHE A 133 4.70 -46.80 -16.14
N VAL A 134 3.53 -46.48 -15.58
CA VAL A 134 2.42 -47.43 -15.39
C VAL A 134 1.90 -47.97 -16.73
N TYR A 135 1.79 -47.13 -17.76
CA TYR A 135 1.29 -47.53 -19.08
C TYR A 135 2.33 -48.30 -19.92
N TYR A 136 3.61 -47.93 -19.90
CA TYR A 136 4.62 -48.51 -20.79
C TYR A 136 5.34 -49.74 -20.21
N MET A 137 5.44 -49.89 -18.89
CA MET A 137 6.09 -51.07 -18.26
C MET A 137 5.39 -52.42 -18.53
N PRO A 138 4.06 -52.56 -18.47
CA PRO A 138 3.41 -53.83 -18.80
C PRO A 138 3.55 -54.20 -20.29
N ALA A 139 3.67 -53.22 -21.20
CA ALA A 139 3.88 -53.47 -22.62
C ALA A 139 5.26 -54.09 -22.93
N LEU A 140 6.30 -53.75 -22.15
CA LEU A 140 7.65 -54.29 -22.33
C LEU A 140 7.82 -55.72 -21.80
N LYS A 141 7.09 -56.09 -20.73
CA LYS A 141 7.11 -57.47 -20.20
C LYS A 141 6.47 -58.49 -21.14
N GLY A 142 5.48 -58.09 -21.93
CA GLY A 142 4.87 -58.96 -22.94
C GLY A 142 5.82 -59.28 -24.10
N TYR A 143 6.63 -58.32 -24.54
CA TYR A 143 7.57 -58.50 -25.64
C TYR A 143 8.80 -59.35 -25.26
N PHE A 144 9.29 -59.26 -24.02
CA PHE A 144 10.50 -59.99 -23.61
C PHE A 144 10.30 -61.49 -23.31
N ILE A 145 9.05 -61.98 -23.23
CA ILE A 145 8.75 -63.39 -22.89
C ILE A 145 8.54 -64.27 -24.15
N VAL A 146 8.66 -63.73 -25.36
CA VAL A 146 8.56 -64.52 -26.60
C VAL A 146 9.93 -64.73 -27.25
N GLU A 147 10.93 -65.27 -26.53
CA GLU A 147 12.17 -65.74 -27.19
C GLU A 147 12.82 -66.96 -26.52
N LYS A 148 12.21 -67.62 -25.52
CA LYS A 148 12.71 -68.92 -25.06
C LYS A 148 11.59 -69.82 -24.57
N ARG A 149 10.93 -70.51 -25.52
CA ARG A 149 10.41 -71.87 -25.37
C ARG A 149 9.73 -72.37 -26.66
N ASN A 150 10.42 -72.31 -27.79
CA ASN A 150 10.20 -73.35 -28.81
C ASN A 150 11.05 -74.57 -28.40
N LYS A 151 10.45 -75.38 -27.54
CA LYS A 151 10.68 -76.83 -27.45
C LYS A 151 9.76 -77.51 -28.48
N CYS A 152 10.09 -78.77 -28.78
CA CYS A 152 9.56 -79.68 -29.82
C CYS A 152 10.42 -79.56 -31.09
N TYR A 153 11.27 -80.54 -31.42
CA TYR A 153 10.94 -81.95 -31.59
C TYR A 153 11.94 -82.92 -30.93
N LEU A 154 11.40 -84.06 -30.50
CA LEU A 154 12.08 -85.28 -30.09
C LEU A 154 12.47 -86.08 -31.34
N PHE A 155 13.70 -86.60 -31.32
CA PHE A 155 14.36 -87.51 -32.28
C PHE A 155 14.58 -86.98 -33.70
#